data_AF-A0A5C8SQ93-F1
#
_entry.id   AF-A0A5C8SQ93-F1
#
_cell.length_a   1.000
_cell.length_b   1.000
_cell.length_c   1.000
_cell.angle_alpha   90.00
_cell.angle_beta   90.00
_cell.angle_gamma   90.00
#
_symmetry.space_group_name_H-M   'P 1'
#
loop_
_entity.id
_entity.type
_entity.pdbx_description
1 polymer ?
#
loop_
_entity_poly.entity_id
_entity_poly.type
_entity_poly.pdbx_seq_one_letter_code
_entity_poly.pdbx_strand_id
1 'polypeptide(L)'
;MTALHHLQVRRARRLPVPLPPKPKRPLGPPVVCIFRDVSIRVRADVEKAGVTWDQFLDELAGEERLPPLHLVTTLVAGHERHALAKEIVRRRRAIQKARREGAAQASETLQAFWDARAAERGAPISILERLFGRPAS
;
A
#
# COMPACT_ATOMS: atom_id res chain seq x y z
N MET A 1 -5.39 41.34 18.78
CA MET A 1 -6.10 41.12 20.06
C MET A 1 -7.47 41.81 20.18
N THR A 2 -7.98 42.44 19.11
CA THR A 2 -9.23 43.22 19.12
C THR A 2 -10.53 42.40 19.09
N ALA A 3 -10.49 41.18 18.53
CA ALA A 3 -11.68 40.34 18.34
C ALA A 3 -12.33 39.85 19.65
N LEU A 4 -11.52 39.54 20.67
CA LEU A 4 -12.01 39.09 21.98
C LEU A 4 -12.71 40.20 22.75
N HIS A 5 -12.17 41.42 22.71
CA HIS A 5 -12.76 42.60 23.36
C HIS A 5 -14.15 42.92 22.79
N HIS A 6 -14.30 42.88 21.47
CA HIS A 6 -15.59 43.12 20.81
C HIS A 6 -16.66 42.07 21.20
N LEU A 7 -16.27 40.80 21.35
CA LEU A 7 -17.18 39.73 21.80
C LEU A 7 -17.58 39.89 23.27
N GLN A 8 -16.65 40.29 24.14
CA GLN A 8 -16.91 40.56 25.56
C GLN A 8 -17.90 41.71 25.73
N VAL A 9 -17.71 42.83 25.01
CA VAL A 9 -18.63 43.98 25.04
C VAL A 9 -20.03 43.60 24.57
N ARG A 10 -20.14 42.82 23.49
CA ARG A 10 -21.45 42.33 23.00
C ARG A 10 -22.17 41.46 24.03
N ARG A 11 -21.46 40.53 24.68
CA ARG A 11 -22.01 39.69 25.75
C ARG A 11 -22.50 40.51 26.94
N ALA A 12 -21.70 41.47 27.40
CA ALA A 12 -22.08 42.37 28.51
C ALA A 12 -23.34 43.21 28.17
N ARG A 13 -23.52 43.57 26.90
CA ARG A 13 -24.66 44.34 26.41
C ARG A 13 -25.84 43.48 25.94
N ARG A 14 -25.81 42.16 26.14
CA ARG A 14 -26.82 41.19 25.65
C ARG A 14 -27.11 41.33 24.14
N LEU A 15 -26.12 41.77 23.37
CA LEU A 15 -26.24 41.88 21.92
C LEU A 15 -26.05 40.51 21.27
N PRO A 16 -26.70 40.24 20.12
CA PRO A 16 -26.51 39.00 19.38
C PRO A 16 -25.03 38.74 19.08
N VAL A 17 -24.54 37.55 19.39
CA VAL A 17 -23.15 37.15 19.10
C VAL A 17 -23.12 36.56 17.69
N PRO A 18 -22.17 36.96 16.81
CA PRO A 18 -22.05 36.34 15.50
C PRO A 18 -21.76 34.85 15.67
N LEU A 19 -22.39 34.02 14.83
CA LEU A 19 -22.14 32.59 14.83
C LEU A 19 -20.65 32.32 14.57
N PRO A 20 -20.07 31.30 15.23
CA PRO A 20 -18.69 30.92 14.95
C PRO A 20 -18.54 30.62 13.46
N PRO A 21 -17.39 30.96 12.84
CA PRO A 21 -17.16 30.65 11.45
C PRO A 21 -17.37 29.16 11.22
N LYS A 22 -18.09 28.81 10.15
CA LYS A 22 -18.31 27.41 9.78
C LYS A 22 -16.94 26.71 9.67
N PRO A 23 -16.80 25.48 10.21
CA PRO A 23 -15.54 24.76 10.09
C PRO A 23 -15.20 24.57 8.61
N LYS A 24 -13.96 24.90 8.23
CA LYS A 24 -13.46 24.72 6.85
C LYS A 24 -13.29 23.24 6.46
N ARG A 25 -13.36 22.32 7.41
CA ARG A 25 -13.14 20.88 7.20
C ARG A 25 -14.46 20.12 7.31
N PRO A 26 -14.65 19.04 6.53
CA PRO A 26 -15.81 18.19 6.67
C PRO A 26 -15.89 17.66 8.09
N LEU A 27 -17.10 17.64 8.67
CA LEU A 27 -17.38 17.15 10.03
C LEU A 27 -17.16 15.63 10.18
N GLY A 28 -16.86 14.92 9.09
CA GLY A 28 -16.66 13.48 9.08
C GLY A 28 -15.24 13.06 9.47
N PRO A 29 -15.04 11.76 9.77
CA PRO A 29 -13.71 11.22 9.99
C PRO A 29 -12.82 11.45 8.76
N PRO A 30 -11.50 11.63 8.96
CA PRO A 30 -10.58 11.79 7.83
C PRO A 30 -10.60 10.55 6.93
N VAL A 31 -10.39 10.77 5.63
CA VAL A 31 -10.20 9.68 4.68
C VAL A 31 -8.84 9.03 4.95
N VAL A 32 -8.86 7.72 5.18
CA VAL A 32 -7.68 6.89 5.44
C VAL A 32 -7.00 6.50 4.13
N CYS A 33 -7.80 6.03 3.17
CA CYS A 33 -7.35 5.68 1.82
C CYS A 33 -8.52 5.69 0.83
N ILE A 34 -8.19 5.61 -0.46
CA ILE A 34 -9.16 5.32 -1.52
C ILE A 34 -8.95 3.85 -1.90
N PHE A 35 -10.02 3.06 -1.86
CA PHE A 35 -10.01 1.63 -2.17
C PHE A 35 -11.15 1.33 -3.14
N ARG A 36 -10.84 0.82 -4.35
CA ARG A 36 -11.81 0.56 -5.42
C ARG A 36 -12.77 1.74 -5.67
N ASP A 37 -12.19 2.93 -5.81
CA ASP A 37 -12.91 4.21 -5.98
C ASP A 37 -13.78 4.65 -4.78
N VAL A 38 -13.72 3.94 -3.65
CA VAL A 38 -14.42 4.28 -2.41
C VAL A 38 -13.46 4.95 -1.44
N SER A 39 -13.83 6.13 -0.93
CA SER A 39 -13.11 6.80 0.15
C SER A 39 -13.37 6.11 1.49
N ILE A 40 -12.39 5.37 2.01
CA ILE A 40 -12.49 4.66 3.27
C ILE A 40 -12.19 5.61 4.43
N ARG A 41 -13.18 5.79 5.33
CA ARG A 41 -13.05 6.60 6.55
C ARG A 41 -13.26 5.75 7.80
N VAL A 42 -14.13 4.75 7.69
CA VAL A 42 -14.46 3.80 8.74
C VAL A 42 -14.53 2.39 8.18
N ARG A 43 -14.51 1.38 9.05
CA ARG A 43 -14.65 -0.04 8.67
C ARG A 43 -15.90 -0.31 7.82
N ALA A 44 -17.02 0.35 8.11
CA ALA A 44 -18.26 0.19 7.34
C ALA A 44 -18.15 0.65 5.87
N ASP A 45 -17.19 1.52 5.53
CA ASP A 45 -16.99 1.91 4.13
C ASP A 45 -16.33 0.80 3.31
N VAL A 46 -15.65 -0.15 3.96
CA VAL A 46 -15.09 -1.34 3.32
C VAL A 46 -16.21 -2.26 2.80
N GLU A 47 -17.25 -2.45 3.61
CA GLU A 47 -18.42 -3.24 3.22
C GLU A 47 -19.16 -2.56 2.05
N LYS A 48 -19.23 -1.23 2.04
CA LYS A 48 -19.78 -0.46 0.90
C LYS A 48 -18.96 -0.61 -0.38
N ALA A 49 -17.65 -0.87 -0.27
CA ALA A 49 -16.80 -1.18 -1.40
C ALA A 49 -16.99 -2.62 -1.92
N GLY A 50 -17.94 -3.38 -1.34
CA GLY A 50 -18.31 -4.72 -1.79
C GLY A 50 -17.31 -5.81 -1.41
N VAL A 51 -16.45 -5.56 -0.41
CA VAL A 51 -15.47 -6.54 0.07
C VAL A 51 -15.62 -6.77 1.56
N THR A 52 -15.19 -7.94 2.02
CA THR A 52 -15.08 -8.21 3.45
C THR A 52 -13.87 -7.49 4.05
N TRP A 53 -13.88 -7.32 5.37
CA TRP A 53 -12.75 -6.74 6.08
C TRP A 53 -11.45 -7.52 5.84
N ASP A 54 -11.52 -8.85 5.83
CA ASP A 54 -10.34 -9.69 5.60
C ASP A 54 -9.79 -9.56 4.17
N GLN A 55 -10.69 -9.53 3.16
CA GLN A 55 -10.30 -9.30 1.77
C GLN A 55 -9.63 -7.94 1.59
N PHE A 56 -10.19 -6.91 2.22
CA PHE A 56 -9.58 -5.58 2.25
C PHE A 56 -8.16 -5.63 2.84
N LEU A 57 -7.95 -6.31 3.98
CA LEU A 57 -6.63 -6.42 4.58
C LEU A 57 -5.63 -7.21 3.73
N ASP A 58 -6.08 -8.24 3.01
CA ASP A 58 -5.22 -9.03 2.12
C ASP A 58 -4.80 -8.22 0.89
N GLU A 59 -5.74 -7.53 0.24
CA GLU A 59 -5.45 -6.65 -0.89
C GLU A 59 -4.53 -5.50 -0.48
N LEU A 60 -4.86 -4.86 0.64
CA LEU A 60 -4.07 -3.79 1.23
C LEU A 60 -2.64 -4.28 1.53
N ALA A 61 -2.46 -5.44 2.16
CA ALA A 61 -1.15 -6.02 2.44
C ALA A 61 -0.36 -6.40 1.19
N GLY A 62 -1.04 -6.62 0.06
CA GLY A 62 -0.46 -6.88 -1.25
C GLY A 62 0.01 -5.64 -2.00
N GLU A 63 -0.51 -4.44 -1.69
CA GLU A 63 -0.08 -3.22 -2.36
C GLU A 63 1.37 -2.83 -2.01
N GLU A 64 2.11 -2.36 -3.02
CA GLU A 64 3.48 -1.86 -2.80
C GLU A 64 3.50 -0.51 -2.07
N ARG A 65 2.53 0.36 -2.36
CA ARG A 65 2.40 1.71 -1.78
C ARG A 65 1.21 1.80 -0.83
N LEU A 66 1.36 1.09 0.27
CA LEU A 66 0.44 1.10 1.39
C LEU A 66 0.27 2.50 2.02
N PRO A 67 -0.96 2.90 2.39
CA PRO A 67 -1.13 3.98 3.35
C PRO A 67 -0.39 3.63 4.64
N PRO A 68 0.19 4.62 5.35
CA PRO A 68 0.87 4.38 6.61
C PRO A 68 0.02 3.56 7.59
N LEU A 69 0.63 2.53 8.21
CA LEU A 69 -0.03 1.62 9.16
C LEU A 69 -0.85 2.34 10.23
N HIS A 70 -0.34 3.46 10.74
CA HIS A 70 -1.01 4.25 11.75
C HIS A 70 -2.36 4.79 11.27
N LEU A 71 -2.53 5.08 9.97
CA LEU A 71 -3.81 5.51 9.39
C LEU A 71 -4.79 4.34 9.31
N VAL A 72 -4.35 3.19 8.81
CA VAL A 72 -5.21 1.99 8.67
C VAL A 72 -5.72 1.53 10.05
N THR A 73 -4.86 1.55 11.07
CA THR A 73 -5.27 1.19 12.43
C THR A 73 -6.30 2.14 13.05
N THR A 74 -6.51 3.34 12.50
CA THR A 74 -7.58 4.23 12.99
C THR A 74 -8.99 3.75 12.62
N LEU A 75 -9.12 2.79 11.70
CA LEU A 75 -10.39 2.20 11.27
C LEU A 75 -11.05 1.32 12.34
N VAL A 76 -10.29 0.92 13.36
CA VAL A 76 -10.73 0.10 14.49
C VAL A 76 -10.57 0.83 15.83
N ALA A 77 -11.26 0.32 16.84
CA ALA A 77 -11.21 0.86 18.19
C ALA A 77 -9.78 0.80 18.77
N GLY A 78 -9.46 1.73 19.67
CA GLY A 78 -8.10 1.92 20.20
C GLY A 78 -7.44 0.65 20.74
N HIS A 79 -8.22 -0.22 21.41
CA HIS A 79 -7.72 -1.45 22.01
C HIS A 79 -7.37 -2.54 20.97
N GLU A 80 -7.93 -2.49 19.77
CA GLU A 80 -7.70 -3.47 18.69
C GLU A 80 -6.53 -3.07 17.78
N ARG A 81 -6.09 -1.81 17.84
CA ARG A 81 -5.10 -1.24 16.91
C ARG A 81 -3.79 -2.01 16.88
N HIS A 82 -3.31 -2.43 18.06
CA HIS A 82 -2.05 -3.16 18.17
C HIS A 82 -2.14 -4.55 17.55
N ALA A 83 -3.27 -5.24 17.78
CA ALA A 83 -3.54 -6.54 17.19
C ALA A 83 -3.62 -6.44 15.65
N LEU A 84 -4.35 -5.44 15.15
CA LEU A 84 -4.46 -5.18 13.72
C LEU A 84 -3.12 -4.84 13.08
N ALA A 85 -2.30 -4.00 13.73
CA ALA A 85 -0.97 -3.66 13.22
C ALA A 85 -0.08 -4.91 13.05
N LYS A 86 -0.08 -5.80 14.05
CA LYS A 86 0.63 -7.09 13.99
C LYS A 86 0.09 -7.97 12.87
N GLU A 87 -1.22 -8.00 12.70
CA GLU A 87 -1.87 -8.79 11.67
C GLU A 87 -1.51 -8.33 10.26
N ILE A 88 -1.56 -7.02 9.99
CA ILE A 88 -1.16 -6.45 8.69
C ILE A 88 0.30 -6.81 8.37
N VAL A 89 1.20 -6.68 9.37
CA VAL A 89 2.61 -7.06 9.20
C VAL A 89 2.76 -8.56 8.92
N ARG A 90 2.00 -9.43 9.60
CA ARG A 90 2.00 -10.88 9.37
C ARG A 90 1.56 -11.21 7.95
N ARG A 91 0.41 -10.68 7.51
CA ARG A 91 -0.13 -10.88 6.15
C ARG A 91 0.88 -10.42 5.08
N ARG A 92 1.49 -9.25 5.28
CA ARG A 92 2.51 -8.72 4.37
C ARG A 92 3.73 -9.63 4.24
N ARG A 93 4.24 -10.16 5.37
CA ARG A 93 5.37 -11.10 5.35
C ARG A 93 5.03 -12.37 4.58
N ALA A 94 3.81 -12.88 4.73
CA ALA A 94 3.34 -14.04 3.98
C ALA A 94 3.29 -13.76 2.47
N ILE A 95 2.71 -12.63 2.06
CA ILE A 95 2.64 -12.23 0.65
C ILE A 95 4.04 -12.01 0.06
N GLN A 96 4.93 -11.33 0.78
CA GLN A 96 6.30 -11.11 0.32
C GLN A 96 7.09 -12.41 0.20
N LYS A 97 6.89 -13.35 1.13
CA LYS A 97 7.50 -14.69 1.04
C LYS A 97 7.00 -15.42 -0.21
N ALA A 98 5.69 -15.47 -0.43
CA ALA A 98 5.10 -16.09 -1.61
C ALA A 98 5.59 -15.45 -2.92
N ARG A 99 5.73 -14.12 -2.97
CA ARG A 99 6.30 -13.42 -4.14
C ARG A 99 7.75 -13.80 -4.42
N ARG A 100 8.57 -13.95 -3.37
CA ARG A 100 9.98 -14.36 -3.52
C ARG A 100 10.09 -15.80 -4.02
N GLU A 101 9.26 -16.68 -3.49
CA GLU A 101 9.21 -18.08 -3.93
C GLU A 101 8.74 -18.19 -5.39
N GLY A 102 7.69 -17.46 -5.77
CA GLY A 102 7.24 -17.39 -7.16
C GLY A 102 8.28 -16.79 -8.10
N ALA A 103 9.01 -15.74 -7.67
CA ALA A 103 10.09 -15.16 -8.45
C ALA A 103 11.28 -16.12 -8.62
N ALA A 104 11.62 -16.91 -7.59
CA ALA A 104 12.66 -17.92 -7.68
C ALA A 104 12.28 -19.01 -8.70
N GLN A 105 11.05 -19.53 -8.66
CA GLN A 105 10.55 -20.51 -9.63
C GLN A 105 10.52 -19.95 -11.06
N ALA A 106 10.08 -18.69 -11.23
CA ALA A 106 10.11 -18.02 -12.53
C ALA A 106 11.55 -17.84 -13.05
N SER A 107 12.49 -17.54 -12.17
CA SER A 107 13.91 -17.47 -12.51
C SER A 107 14.47 -18.82 -12.94
N GLU A 108 14.17 -19.89 -12.20
CA GLU A 108 14.62 -21.25 -12.52
C GLU A 108 14.08 -21.73 -13.88
N THR A 109 12.80 -21.47 -14.17
CA THR A 109 12.19 -21.82 -15.46
C THR A 109 12.77 -21.03 -16.63
N LEU A 110 13.03 -19.73 -16.44
CA LEU A 110 13.71 -18.91 -17.44
C LEU A 110 15.16 -19.37 -17.67
N GLN A 111 15.88 -19.71 -16.60
CA GLN A 111 17.23 -20.26 -16.68
C GLN A 111 17.22 -21.57 -17.49
N ALA A 112 16.34 -22.51 -17.15
CA ALA A 112 16.20 -23.77 -17.86
C ALA A 112 15.83 -23.57 -19.34
N PHE A 113 14.97 -22.60 -19.66
CA PHE A 113 14.65 -22.24 -21.05
C PHE A 113 15.88 -21.72 -21.80
N TRP A 114 16.67 -20.83 -21.18
CA TRP A 114 17.90 -20.32 -21.79
C TRP A 114 18.97 -21.40 -21.93
N ASP A 115 19.13 -22.27 -20.94
CA ASP A 115 20.07 -23.39 -20.95
C ASP A 115 19.71 -24.41 -22.05
N ALA A 116 18.42 -24.74 -22.20
CA ALA A 116 17.94 -25.60 -23.29
C ALA A 116 18.18 -24.96 -24.67
N ARG A 117 17.90 -23.66 -24.81
CA ARG A 117 18.15 -22.91 -26.05
C ARG A 117 19.64 -22.78 -26.39
N ALA A 118 20.50 -22.72 -25.37
CA ALA A 118 21.96 -22.74 -25.54
C ALA A 118 22.45 -24.13 -25.98
N ALA A 119 21.89 -25.20 -25.42
CA ALA A 119 22.21 -26.58 -25.79
C ALA A 119 21.76 -26.92 -27.23
N GLU A 120 20.56 -26.50 -27.64
CA GLU A 120 20.04 -26.71 -29.01
C GLU A 120 20.86 -25.99 -30.09
N ARG A 121 21.45 -24.84 -29.76
CA ARG A 121 22.30 -24.09 -30.70
C ARG A 121 23.68 -24.73 -30.89
N GLY A 122 23.99 -25.79 -30.14
CA GLY A 122 25.34 -26.31 -30.00
C GLY A 122 26.23 -25.30 -29.29
N ALA A 123 27.18 -25.77 -28.49
CA ALA A 123 28.23 -24.89 -27.98
C ALA A 123 28.79 -24.09 -29.16
N PRO A 124 28.76 -22.74 -29.15
CA PRO A 124 29.42 -22.00 -30.19
C PRO A 124 30.89 -22.40 -30.07
N ILE A 125 31.40 -23.12 -31.08
CA ILE A 125 32.84 -23.15 -31.38
C ILE A 125 33.26 -21.71 -31.22
N SER A 126 34.04 -21.46 -30.19
CA SER A 126 34.22 -20.11 -29.70
C SER A 126 34.72 -19.27 -30.87
N ILE A 127 34.26 -18.03 -30.99
CA ILE A 127 34.75 -17.14 -32.06
C ILE A 127 36.31 -17.10 -32.04
N LEU A 128 36.90 -17.36 -30.87
CA LEU A 128 38.33 -17.57 -30.67
C LEU A 128 38.87 -18.87 -31.30
N GLU A 129 38.20 -20.01 -31.22
CA GLU A 129 38.58 -21.22 -32.00
C GLU A 129 38.48 -20.99 -33.51
N ARG A 130 37.47 -20.24 -33.97
CA ARG A 130 37.30 -19.91 -35.40
C ARG A 130 38.36 -18.94 -35.92
N LEU A 131 38.94 -18.11 -35.05
CA LEU A 131 39.97 -17.12 -35.38
C LEU A 131 41.41 -17.60 -35.09
N PHE A 132 41.62 -18.53 -34.16
CA PHE A 132 42.95 -18.82 -33.59
C PHE A 132 43.41 -20.30 -33.56
N GLY A 133 42.75 -21.26 -34.22
CA GLY A 133 43.38 -22.57 -34.41
C GLY A 133 42.59 -23.52 -35.32
N ARG A 134 43.18 -24.23 -36.29
CA ARG A 134 44.55 -24.78 -36.33
C ARG A 134 44.85 -25.26 -37.78
N PRO A 135 46.00 -24.95 -38.40
CA PRO A 135 46.52 -25.78 -39.47
C PRO A 135 47.12 -27.03 -38.82
N ALA A 136 46.48 -28.18 -39.00
CA ALA A 136 47.09 -29.46 -38.72
C ALA A 136 48.11 -29.75 -39.82
N SER A 137 49.38 -29.71 -39.47
CA SER A 137 50.45 -30.50 -40.10
C SER A 137 50.23 -31.98 -39.82
#